data_AF-A0A1G2BY26-F1
#
_entry.id   AF-A0A1G2BY26-F1
#
_cell.length_a   1.000
_cell.length_b   1.000
_cell.length_c   1.000
_cell.angle_alpha   90.00
_cell.angle_beta   90.00
_cell.angle_gamma   90.00
#
_symmetry.space_group_name_H-M   'P 1'
#
loop_
_entity.id
_entity.type
_entity.pdbx_description
1 polymer ?
#
loop_
_entity_poly.entity_id
_entity_poly.type
_entity_poly.pdbx_seq_one_letter_code
_entity_poly.pdbx_strand_id
1 'polypeptide(L)'
;MQTFYRHIIKEAWDLTRKHAFLWPLAFLTSLIGVAGTFQILFDLNRDDSSMTIQSLYTRSDFMTSTFVGWNQSFDTIPWADVSLLDLPFILFFFVLLLVIVAVAIIITSSEGGLIFALGKLQANKTTSYLPSLRNGLDKFWALFSINLIYRLLYLIAIAVVIIPLISVIPRSTPTGTLMLAIIVYFIVIPLIMLLDLVARYSLMYIMLQGNTIRDALYNAWLLFRTNWIISVETAILLLAALFVSVILLSAVAYGVVFLFAMFGAFVAISPAALQIFAVTSIVILILIAAVFVTFFSAMQMSIWVGVFRRINASEHPSKIHRLLRHVSWLHKRIA
;
A
#
# COMPACT_ATOMS: atom_id res chain seq x y z
N MET A 1 -11.61 -17.14 -27.26
CA MET A 1 -11.59 -17.27 -25.78
C MET A 1 -10.69 -16.20 -25.21
N GLN A 2 -11.24 -15.20 -24.51
CA GLN A 2 -10.46 -14.08 -24.00
C GLN A 2 -9.62 -14.51 -22.79
N THR A 3 -8.39 -14.01 -22.70
CA THR A 3 -7.48 -14.31 -21.59
C THR A 3 -8.00 -13.66 -20.29
N PHE A 4 -8.26 -14.46 -19.24
CA PHE A 4 -8.69 -14.05 -17.88
C PHE A 4 -8.28 -12.62 -17.47
N TYR A 5 -6.96 -12.36 -17.44
CA TYR A 5 -6.40 -11.07 -17.03
C TYR A 5 -6.76 -9.89 -17.94
N ARG A 6 -6.85 -10.09 -19.26
CA ARG A 6 -7.17 -9.00 -20.19
C ARG A 6 -8.57 -8.46 -19.93
N HIS A 7 -9.50 -9.35 -19.60
CA HIS A 7 -10.86 -8.94 -19.29
C HIS A 7 -10.90 -8.18 -17.96
N ILE A 8 -10.25 -8.69 -16.91
CA ILE A 8 -10.18 -8.03 -15.59
C ILE A 8 -9.52 -6.64 -15.68
N ILE A 9 -8.39 -6.53 -16.39
CA ILE A 9 -7.67 -5.25 -16.52
C ILE A 9 -8.50 -4.26 -17.34
N LYS A 10 -9.13 -4.70 -18.43
CA LYS A 10 -10.00 -3.83 -19.24
C LYS A 10 -11.22 -3.38 -18.45
N GLU A 11 -11.86 -4.29 -17.72
CA GLU A 11 -12.99 -3.98 -16.85
C GLU A 11 -12.59 -2.99 -15.75
N ALA A 12 -11.43 -3.20 -15.11
CA ALA A 12 -10.90 -2.29 -14.11
C ALA A 12 -10.61 -0.89 -14.66
N TRP A 13 -10.01 -0.81 -15.85
CA TRP A 13 -9.77 0.44 -16.56
C TRP A 13 -11.08 1.18 -16.87
N ASP A 14 -12.05 0.47 -17.43
CA ASP A 14 -13.36 1.04 -17.80
C ASP A 14 -14.11 1.54 -16.55
N LEU A 15 -14.06 0.79 -15.45
CA LEU A 15 -14.69 1.18 -14.19
C LEU A 15 -14.04 2.44 -13.60
N THR A 16 -12.71 2.47 -13.50
CA THR A 16 -11.98 3.62 -12.94
C THR A 16 -12.21 4.89 -13.75
N ARG A 17 -12.28 4.78 -15.09
CA ARG A 17 -12.51 5.92 -15.97
C ARG A 17 -13.96 6.41 -15.96
N LYS A 18 -14.93 5.50 -16.00
CA LYS A 18 -16.37 5.86 -16.08
C LYS A 18 -16.92 6.39 -14.77
N HIS A 19 -16.33 6.00 -13.62
CA HIS A 19 -16.85 6.32 -12.30
C HIS A 19 -15.88 7.21 -11.51
N ALA A 20 -15.82 8.51 -11.87
CA ALA A 20 -14.95 9.48 -11.21
C ALA A 20 -15.20 9.63 -9.69
N PHE A 21 -16.38 9.25 -9.18
CA PHE A 21 -16.65 9.27 -7.74
C PHE A 21 -15.79 8.27 -6.94
N LEU A 22 -15.17 7.28 -7.61
CA LEU A 22 -14.22 6.35 -6.98
C LEU A 22 -12.89 7.02 -6.63
N TRP A 23 -12.55 8.13 -7.28
CA TRP A 23 -11.25 8.81 -7.16
C TRP A 23 -10.99 9.35 -5.76
N PRO A 24 -11.88 10.12 -5.11
CA PRO A 24 -11.63 10.57 -3.74
C PRO A 24 -11.43 9.41 -2.77
N LEU A 25 -12.18 8.30 -2.93
CA LEU A 25 -11.98 7.09 -2.12
C LEU A 25 -10.59 6.50 -2.39
N ALA A 26 -10.22 6.33 -3.67
CA ALA A 26 -8.93 5.77 -4.06
C ALA A 26 -7.74 6.62 -3.63
N PHE A 27 -7.87 7.95 -3.68
CA PHE A 27 -6.87 8.88 -3.17
C PHE A 27 -6.63 8.65 -1.68
N LEU A 28 -7.70 8.62 -0.88
CA LEU A 28 -7.61 8.39 0.57
C LEU A 28 -7.03 7.01 0.89
N THR A 29 -7.38 5.97 0.13
CA THR A 29 -6.80 4.63 0.31
C THR A 29 -5.31 4.57 -0.03
N SER A 30 -4.85 5.37 -0.98
CA SER A 30 -3.44 5.38 -1.38
C SER A 30 -2.52 5.86 -0.25
N LEU A 31 -3.05 6.67 0.67
CA LEU A 31 -2.33 7.13 1.85
C LEU A 31 -2.02 5.99 2.85
N ILE A 32 -2.76 4.87 2.81
CA ILE A 32 -2.48 3.69 3.66
C ILE A 32 -1.32 2.86 3.09
N GLY A 33 -1.23 2.76 1.76
CA GLY A 33 -0.81 1.52 1.10
C GLY A 33 0.59 1.46 0.52
N VAL A 34 1.39 2.54 0.49
CA VAL A 34 2.68 2.52 -0.25
C VAL A 34 3.87 3.14 0.48
N ALA A 35 3.65 4.12 1.38
CA ALA A 35 4.75 4.94 1.87
C ALA A 35 5.65 4.28 2.95
N GLY A 36 5.18 3.27 3.68
CA GLY A 36 5.89 2.75 4.86
C GLY A 36 6.62 1.42 4.71
N THR A 37 6.10 0.49 3.92
CA THR A 37 6.57 -0.92 3.96
C THR A 37 7.86 -1.19 3.19
N PHE A 38 8.17 -0.40 2.15
CA PHE A 38 9.34 -0.64 1.31
C PHE A 38 10.58 0.16 1.73
N GLN A 39 10.43 1.20 2.57
CA GLN A 39 11.54 2.07 2.97
C GLN A 39 12.59 1.30 3.80
N ILE A 40 12.16 0.34 4.63
CA ILE A 40 13.07 -0.59 5.34
C ILE A 40 14.04 -1.30 4.40
N LEU A 41 13.57 -1.75 3.23
CA LEU A 41 14.37 -2.55 2.30
C LEU A 41 15.43 -1.71 1.57
N PHE A 42 15.12 -0.44 1.28
CA PHE A 42 16.06 0.45 0.61
C PHE A 42 17.11 1.02 1.56
N ASP A 43 16.78 1.20 2.85
CA ASP A 43 17.71 1.71 3.85
C ASP A 43 18.73 0.66 4.34
N LEU A 44 18.45 -0.64 4.19
CA LEU A 44 19.39 -1.73 4.52
C LEU A 44 20.65 -1.74 3.65
N ASN A 45 20.62 -1.12 2.47
CA ASN A 45 21.72 -1.13 1.51
C ASN A 45 22.64 0.11 1.62
N ARG A 46 22.45 0.95 2.65
CA ARG A 46 23.24 2.15 2.89
C ARG A 46 24.36 1.83 3.87
N ASP A 47 25.61 1.96 3.42
CA ASP A 47 26.89 1.64 4.10
C ASP A 47 27.20 2.58 5.30
N ASP A 48 26.21 2.86 6.14
CA ASP A 48 26.42 3.64 7.35
C ASP A 48 26.84 2.67 8.48
N SER A 49 28.15 2.55 8.69
CA SER A 49 28.77 1.70 9.73
C SER A 49 28.33 2.05 11.17
N SER A 50 27.57 3.14 11.34
CA SER A 50 26.99 3.61 12.60
C SER A 50 25.54 3.15 12.84
N MET A 51 25.05 2.18 12.06
CA MET A 51 23.66 1.73 12.10
C MET A 51 23.30 1.00 13.42
N THR A 52 23.01 1.75 14.47
CA THR A 52 22.46 1.24 15.73
C THR A 52 21.05 0.70 15.49
N ILE A 53 20.60 -0.30 16.24
CA ILE A 53 19.22 -0.84 16.21
C ILE A 53 18.16 0.30 16.22
N GLN A 54 18.42 1.37 16.98
CA GLN A 54 17.57 2.56 17.05
C GLN A 54 17.48 3.36 15.74
N SER A 55 18.52 3.35 14.90
CA SER A 55 18.52 4.00 13.58
C SER A 55 17.71 3.21 12.54
N LEU A 56 17.62 1.89 12.68
CA LEU A 56 16.75 1.04 11.86
C LEU A 56 15.27 1.25 12.21
N TYR A 57 14.94 1.49 13.49
CA TYR A 57 13.57 1.79 13.91
C TYR A 57 13.11 3.21 13.54
N THR A 58 14.00 4.20 13.60
CA THR A 58 13.65 5.61 13.31
C THR A 58 13.60 5.94 11.82
N ARG A 59 14.18 5.12 10.93
CA ARG A 59 14.24 5.42 9.49
C ARG A 59 13.23 4.67 8.62
N SER A 60 12.68 3.55 9.11
CA SER A 60 12.19 2.50 8.21
C SER A 60 10.69 2.53 7.90
N ASP A 61 9.85 3.21 8.69
CA ASP A 61 8.42 3.39 8.36
C ASP A 61 7.92 4.69 9.01
N PHE A 62 7.09 5.49 8.31
CA PHE A 62 6.44 6.67 8.89
C PHE A 62 5.78 6.33 10.22
N MET A 63 5.15 5.16 10.35
CA MET A 63 4.51 4.75 11.61
C MET A 63 5.52 4.43 12.72
N THR A 64 6.61 3.72 12.41
CA THR A 64 7.63 3.33 13.41
C THR A 64 8.52 4.50 13.80
N SER A 65 8.91 5.34 12.85
CA SER A 65 9.64 6.58 13.10
C SER A 65 8.80 7.56 13.91
N THR A 66 7.50 7.65 13.60
CA THR A 66 6.56 8.47 14.36
C THR A 66 6.37 7.89 15.76
N PHE A 67 6.25 6.57 15.93
CA PHE A 67 6.06 5.98 17.26
C PHE A 67 7.30 6.09 18.14
N VAL A 68 8.50 5.87 17.60
CA VAL A 68 9.76 6.07 18.33
C VAL A 68 10.00 7.55 18.59
N GLY A 69 9.74 8.41 17.61
CA GLY A 69 9.79 9.87 17.78
C GLY A 69 8.79 10.35 18.82
N TRP A 70 7.60 9.76 18.89
CA TRP A 70 6.60 10.02 19.93
C TRP A 70 7.08 9.54 21.29
N ASN A 71 7.64 8.33 21.40
CA ASN A 71 8.19 7.84 22.66
C ASN A 71 9.30 8.77 23.18
N GLN A 72 10.24 9.14 22.31
CA GLN A 72 11.29 10.10 22.64
C GLN A 72 10.72 11.48 23.00
N SER A 73 9.68 11.93 22.29
CA SER A 73 8.98 13.19 22.60
C SER A 73 8.28 13.13 23.96
N PHE A 74 7.67 11.99 24.31
CA PHE A 74 7.02 11.77 25.60
C PHE A 74 8.03 11.70 26.76
N ASP A 75 9.22 11.17 26.51
CA ASP A 75 10.33 11.15 27.48
C ASP A 75 10.90 12.55 27.73
N THR A 76 10.86 13.44 26.72
CA THR A 76 11.26 14.85 26.87
C THR A 76 10.23 15.74 27.54
N ILE A 77 9.00 15.27 27.77
CA ILE A 77 7.99 16.06 28.50
C ILE A 77 8.28 15.91 30.01
N PRO A 78 8.66 16.98 30.72
CA PRO A 78 8.85 16.92 32.17
C PRO A 78 7.49 16.85 32.86
N TRP A 79 6.88 15.66 32.88
CA TRP A 79 5.54 15.42 33.44
C TRP A 79 5.39 15.86 34.91
N ALA A 80 6.52 15.94 35.64
CA ALA A 80 6.55 16.40 37.02
C ALA A 80 6.45 17.92 37.18
N ASP A 81 6.76 18.70 36.15
CA ASP A 81 6.85 20.17 36.19
C ASP A 81 5.79 20.87 35.31
N VAL A 82 4.73 20.14 34.93
CA VAL A 82 3.67 20.69 34.08
C VAL A 82 2.96 21.83 34.80
N SER A 83 3.19 23.05 34.32
CA SER A 83 2.61 24.27 34.86
C SER A 83 1.29 24.60 34.16
N LEU A 84 0.50 25.52 34.73
CA LEU A 84 -0.71 26.04 34.07
C LEU A 84 -0.40 26.74 32.72
N LEU A 85 0.86 27.17 32.50
CA LEU A 85 1.31 27.77 31.25
C LEU A 85 1.46 26.72 30.12
N ASP A 86 1.56 25.44 30.44
CA ASP A 86 1.70 24.33 29.47
C ASP A 86 0.36 23.78 28.97
N LEU A 87 -0.75 24.23 29.58
CA LEU A 87 -2.11 23.81 29.25
C LEU A 87 -2.46 24.00 27.75
N PRO A 88 -2.05 25.09 27.06
CA PRO A 88 -2.28 25.23 25.62
C PRO A 88 -1.58 24.15 24.77
N PHE A 89 -0.38 23.71 25.15
CA PHE A 89 0.34 22.65 24.43
C PHE A 89 -0.31 21.29 24.60
N ILE A 90 -0.80 20.98 25.81
CA ILE A 90 -1.54 19.75 26.09
C ILE A 90 -2.86 19.74 25.29
N LEU A 91 -3.60 20.85 25.30
CA LEU A 91 -4.82 20.96 24.50
C LEU A 91 -4.53 20.81 23.00
N PHE A 92 -3.47 21.46 22.50
CA PHE A 92 -3.05 21.33 21.11
C PHE A 92 -2.71 19.87 20.76
N PHE A 93 -2.01 19.15 21.64
CA PHE A 93 -1.71 17.73 21.48
C PHE A 93 -2.98 16.87 21.37
N PHE A 94 -3.96 17.08 22.26
CA PHE A 94 -5.24 16.33 22.18
C PHE A 94 -6.05 16.66 20.93
N VAL A 95 -6.06 17.93 20.49
CA VAL A 95 -6.69 18.33 19.22
C VAL A 95 -6.00 17.65 18.05
N LEU A 96 -4.67 17.63 18.02
CA LEU A 96 -3.90 16.95 16.98
C LEU A 96 -4.19 15.44 16.96
N LEU A 97 -4.24 14.79 18.14
CA LEU A 97 -4.58 13.39 18.27
C LEU A 97 -5.98 13.09 17.70
N LEU A 98 -6.97 13.93 18.02
CA LEU A 98 -8.32 13.81 17.50
C LEU A 98 -8.34 13.92 15.97
N VAL A 99 -7.59 14.87 15.40
CA VAL A 99 -7.46 15.02 13.94
C VAL A 99 -6.84 13.77 13.32
N ILE A 100 -5.78 13.21 13.90
CA ILE A 100 -5.14 11.98 13.40
C ILE A 100 -6.12 10.81 13.41
N VAL A 101 -6.87 10.62 14.51
CA VAL A 101 -7.88 9.56 14.62
C VAL A 101 -8.99 9.76 13.59
N ALA A 102 -9.49 10.99 13.42
CA ALA A 102 -10.50 11.31 12.42
C ALA A 102 -10.03 11.00 10.99
N VAL A 103 -8.78 11.37 10.67
CA VAL A 103 -8.16 11.06 9.38
C VAL A 103 -8.02 9.55 9.18
N ALA A 104 -7.58 8.80 10.20
CA ALA A 104 -7.47 7.35 10.13
C ALA A 104 -8.82 6.66 9.89
N ILE A 105 -9.89 7.16 10.53
CA ILE A 105 -11.27 6.68 10.33
C ILE A 105 -11.70 6.91 8.88
N ILE A 106 -11.52 8.13 8.36
CA ILE A 106 -11.90 8.50 7.00
C ILE A 106 -11.15 7.66 5.97
N ILE A 107 -9.84 7.50 6.16
CA ILE A 107 -8.96 6.74 5.27
C ILE A 107 -9.36 5.26 5.24
N THR A 108 -9.51 4.60 6.39
CA THR A 108 -9.89 3.18 6.47
C THR A 108 -11.31 2.94 5.95
N SER A 109 -12.23 3.86 6.23
CA SER A 109 -13.60 3.77 5.72
C SER A 109 -13.66 3.98 4.21
N SER A 110 -12.75 4.78 3.64
CA SER A 110 -12.63 4.95 2.20
C SER A 110 -12.15 3.69 1.51
N GLU A 111 -11.30 2.88 2.17
CA GLU A 111 -10.88 1.56 1.70
C GLU A 111 -12.05 0.59 1.60
N GLY A 112 -12.81 0.47 2.70
CA GLY A 112 -14.03 -0.32 2.70
C GLY A 112 -15.01 0.14 1.63
N GLY A 113 -15.25 1.45 1.56
CA GLY A 113 -16.17 2.04 0.59
C GLY A 113 -15.74 1.81 -0.86
N LEU A 114 -14.44 1.89 -1.16
CA LEU A 114 -13.91 1.59 -2.49
C LEU A 114 -14.15 0.13 -2.87
N ILE A 115 -13.84 -0.82 -1.97
CA ILE A 115 -14.09 -2.25 -2.19
C ILE A 115 -15.56 -2.51 -2.47
N PHE A 116 -16.44 -1.95 -1.63
CA PHE A 116 -17.88 -2.11 -1.76
C PHE A 116 -18.42 -1.54 -3.08
N ALA A 117 -17.97 -0.33 -3.45
CA ALA A 117 -18.38 0.32 -4.68
C ALA A 117 -17.98 -0.52 -5.90
N LEU A 118 -16.72 -0.96 -5.94
CA LEU A 118 -16.20 -1.80 -7.01
C LEU A 118 -16.93 -3.14 -7.11
N GLY A 119 -17.23 -3.77 -5.97
CA GLY A 119 -18.00 -5.01 -5.93
C GLY A 119 -19.41 -4.86 -6.49
N LYS A 120 -20.09 -3.74 -6.20
CA LYS A 120 -21.41 -3.42 -6.78
C LYS A 120 -21.32 -3.12 -8.28
N LEU A 121 -20.37 -2.29 -8.70
CA LEU A 121 -20.24 -1.89 -10.09
C LEU A 121 -19.90 -3.08 -11.01
N GLN A 122 -18.98 -3.96 -10.58
CA GLN A 122 -18.68 -5.20 -11.30
C GLN A 122 -19.86 -6.19 -11.30
N ALA A 123 -20.86 -6.01 -10.43
CA ALA A 123 -22.10 -6.78 -10.45
C ALA A 123 -23.20 -6.08 -11.28
N ASN A 124 -22.84 -5.09 -12.09
CA ASN A 124 -23.74 -4.22 -12.86
C ASN A 124 -24.78 -3.49 -11.99
N LYS A 125 -24.48 -3.28 -10.71
CA LYS A 125 -25.32 -2.50 -9.79
C LYS A 125 -24.80 -1.07 -9.71
N THR A 126 -25.72 -0.12 -9.61
CA THR A 126 -25.37 1.29 -9.43
C THR A 126 -25.03 1.58 -7.97
N THR A 127 -24.12 2.53 -7.77
CA THR A 127 -23.77 3.04 -6.45
C THR A 127 -23.20 4.45 -6.60
N SER A 128 -23.05 5.15 -5.48
CA SER A 128 -22.51 6.50 -5.42
C SER A 128 -21.55 6.62 -4.24
N TYR A 129 -20.90 7.78 -4.12
CA TYR A 129 -19.89 8.04 -3.09
C TYR A 129 -20.42 7.83 -1.67
N LEU A 130 -21.53 8.48 -1.32
CA LEU A 130 -22.04 8.54 0.06
C LEU A 130 -22.47 7.16 0.61
N PRO A 131 -23.26 6.35 -0.12
CA PRO A 131 -23.59 4.99 0.31
C PRO A 131 -22.35 4.10 0.44
N SER A 132 -21.37 4.29 -0.44
CA SER A 132 -20.14 3.50 -0.40
C SER A 132 -19.31 3.83 0.84
N LEU A 133 -19.10 5.11 1.12
CA LEU A 133 -18.39 5.55 2.32
C LEU A 133 -19.12 5.13 3.61
N ARG A 134 -20.45 5.22 3.65
CA ARG A 134 -21.25 4.77 4.79
C ARG A 134 -21.07 3.27 5.06
N ASN A 135 -21.09 2.44 4.01
CA ASN A 135 -20.83 1.01 4.17
C ASN A 135 -19.41 0.73 4.68
N GLY A 136 -18.43 1.54 4.28
CA GLY A 136 -17.07 1.48 4.83
C GLY A 136 -17.00 1.88 6.31
N LEU A 137 -17.71 2.94 6.70
CA LEU A 137 -17.82 3.40 8.09
C LEU A 137 -18.49 2.35 8.99
N ASP A 138 -19.58 1.74 8.54
CA ASP A 138 -20.31 0.72 9.30
C ASP A 138 -19.42 -0.49 9.63
N LYS A 139 -18.41 -0.76 8.80
CA LYS A 139 -17.43 -1.85 8.97
C LYS A 139 -16.05 -1.36 9.40
N PHE A 140 -15.91 -0.10 9.80
CA PHE A 140 -14.62 0.53 10.13
C PHE A 140 -13.80 -0.32 11.11
N TRP A 141 -14.40 -0.74 12.24
CA TRP A 141 -13.69 -1.50 13.27
C TRP A 141 -13.16 -2.83 12.76
N ALA A 142 -13.91 -3.52 11.88
CA ALA A 142 -13.49 -4.78 11.31
C ALA A 142 -12.31 -4.57 10.34
N LEU A 143 -12.38 -3.55 9.48
CA LEU A 143 -11.31 -3.21 8.53
C LEU A 143 -10.04 -2.73 9.26
N PHE A 144 -10.20 -1.85 10.24
CA PHE A 144 -9.11 -1.34 11.06
C PHE A 144 -8.42 -2.47 11.83
N SER A 145 -9.19 -3.38 12.43
CA SER A 145 -8.65 -4.54 13.16
C SER A 145 -7.86 -5.45 12.24
N ILE A 146 -8.34 -5.71 11.02
CA ILE A 146 -7.59 -6.47 10.02
C ILE A 146 -6.26 -5.78 9.72
N ASN A 147 -6.29 -4.50 9.36
CA ASN A 147 -5.07 -3.74 9.06
C ASN A 147 -4.10 -3.71 10.24
N LEU A 148 -4.60 -3.59 11.48
CA LEU A 148 -3.80 -3.64 12.69
C LEU A 148 -3.16 -5.02 12.91
N ILE A 149 -3.93 -6.10 12.79
CA ILE A 149 -3.44 -7.47 12.93
C ILE A 149 -2.30 -7.73 11.95
N TYR A 150 -2.46 -7.36 10.68
CA TYR A 150 -1.42 -7.60 9.67
C TYR A 150 -0.18 -6.72 9.89
N ARG A 151 -0.34 -5.47 10.35
CA ARG A 151 0.81 -4.63 10.75
C ARG A 151 1.56 -5.23 11.94
N LEU A 152 0.85 -5.78 12.92
CA LEU A 152 1.49 -6.48 14.04
C LEU A 152 2.20 -7.76 13.58
N LEU A 153 1.58 -8.56 12.71
CA LEU A 153 2.23 -9.75 12.13
C LEU A 153 3.47 -9.40 11.32
N TYR A 154 3.45 -8.29 10.59
CA TYR A 154 4.61 -7.74 9.89
C TYR A 154 5.73 -7.39 10.87
N LEU A 155 5.43 -6.65 11.94
CA LEU A 155 6.42 -6.30 12.97
C LEU A 155 7.00 -7.54 13.66
N ILE A 156 6.16 -8.53 13.96
CA ILE A 156 6.61 -9.80 14.54
C ILE A 156 7.52 -10.54 13.55
N ALA A 157 7.16 -10.61 12.27
CA ALA A 157 7.99 -11.23 11.24
C ALA A 157 9.36 -10.55 11.13
N ILE A 158 9.40 -9.21 11.16
CA ILE A 158 10.67 -8.47 11.19
C ILE A 158 11.47 -8.79 12.45
N ALA A 159 10.85 -8.68 13.63
CA ALA A 159 11.53 -8.82 14.90
C ALA A 159 12.09 -10.22 15.13
N VAL A 160 11.34 -11.25 14.73
CA VAL A 160 11.71 -12.66 14.94
C VAL A 160 12.62 -13.18 13.84
N VAL A 161 12.43 -12.75 12.59
CA VAL A 161 13.19 -13.29 11.45
C VAL A 161 14.34 -12.36 11.08
N ILE A 162 14.06 -11.10 10.77
CA ILE A 162 15.04 -10.18 10.17
C ILE A 162 16.10 -9.76 11.18
N ILE A 163 15.72 -9.39 12.40
CA ILE A 163 16.67 -8.86 13.40
C ILE A 163 17.75 -9.90 13.75
N PRO A 164 17.42 -11.18 14.07
CA PRO A 164 18.44 -12.18 14.34
C PRO A 164 19.31 -12.50 13.13
N LEU A 165 18.73 -12.49 11.92
CA LEU A 165 19.47 -12.71 10.69
C LEU A 165 20.52 -11.63 10.45
N ILE A 166 20.14 -10.37 10.69
CA ILE A 166 21.04 -9.23 10.60
C ILE A 166 22.18 -9.31 11.63
N SER A 167 21.89 -9.74 12.85
CA SER A 167 22.88 -9.76 13.93
C SER A 167 23.91 -10.88 13.80
N VAL A 168 23.53 -12.01 13.18
CA VAL A 168 24.41 -13.17 13.02
C VAL A 168 25.29 -13.07 11.77
N ILE A 169 24.81 -12.44 10.69
CA ILE A 169 25.54 -12.40 9.41
C ILE A 169 26.50 -11.21 9.37
N PRO A 170 27.83 -11.43 9.27
CA PRO A 170 28.80 -10.34 9.26
C PRO A 170 28.73 -9.53 7.96
N ARG A 171 28.26 -8.29 8.06
CA ARG A 171 28.16 -7.32 6.95
C ARG A 171 29.51 -6.83 6.42
N SER A 172 30.59 -7.04 7.18
CA SER A 172 31.94 -6.62 6.81
C SER A 172 32.54 -7.42 5.65
N THR A 173 31.90 -8.54 5.26
CA THR A 173 32.38 -9.38 4.15
C THR A 173 31.39 -9.32 2.98
N PRO A 174 31.88 -9.26 1.72
CA PRO A 174 31.01 -9.33 0.54
C PRO A 174 30.09 -10.56 0.56
N THR A 175 30.59 -11.69 1.05
CA THR A 175 29.83 -12.93 1.20
C THR A 175 28.67 -12.82 2.18
N GLY A 176 28.90 -12.20 3.35
CA GLY A 176 27.84 -12.00 4.34
C GLY A 176 26.73 -11.08 3.81
N THR A 177 27.10 -9.98 3.16
CA THR A 177 26.13 -9.07 2.52
C THR A 177 25.33 -9.79 1.42
N LEU A 178 25.96 -10.62 0.60
CA LEU A 178 25.29 -11.41 -0.42
C LEU A 178 24.33 -12.45 0.20
N MET A 179 24.72 -13.15 1.27
CA MET A 179 23.83 -14.09 1.97
C MET A 179 22.62 -13.39 2.57
N LEU A 180 22.83 -12.23 3.22
CA LEU A 180 21.74 -11.43 3.78
C LEU A 180 20.78 -10.95 2.68
N ALA A 181 21.30 -10.48 1.55
CA ALA A 181 20.49 -10.10 0.39
C ALA A 181 19.64 -11.28 -0.10
N ILE A 182 20.24 -12.47 -0.30
CA ILE A 182 19.49 -13.67 -0.71
C ILE A 182 18.35 -13.96 0.27
N ILE A 183 18.62 -13.94 1.58
CA ILE A 183 17.60 -14.27 2.58
C ILE A 183 16.46 -13.23 2.58
N VAL A 184 16.79 -11.94 2.51
CA VAL A 184 15.78 -10.87 2.46
C VAL A 184 14.93 -11.01 1.19
N TYR A 185 15.55 -11.19 0.02
CA TYR A 185 14.82 -11.24 -1.24
C TYR A 185 13.99 -12.53 -1.42
N PHE A 186 14.48 -13.69 -0.98
CA PHE A 186 13.83 -14.97 -1.22
C PHE A 186 12.94 -15.47 -0.07
N ILE A 187 13.10 -14.94 1.14
CA ILE A 187 12.32 -15.36 2.31
C ILE A 187 11.43 -14.22 2.80
N VAL A 188 12.04 -13.07 3.12
CA VAL A 188 11.33 -11.96 3.77
C VAL A 188 10.31 -11.32 2.83
N ILE A 189 10.72 -10.94 1.61
CA ILE A 189 9.82 -10.30 0.65
C ILE A 189 8.61 -11.19 0.32
N PRO A 190 8.76 -12.49 -0.03
CA PRO A 190 7.62 -13.36 -0.26
C PRO A 190 6.71 -13.53 0.95
N LEU A 191 7.26 -13.56 2.17
CA LEU A 191 6.48 -13.65 3.40
C LEU A 191 5.62 -12.40 3.60
N ILE A 192 6.20 -11.21 3.44
CA ILE A 192 5.47 -9.93 3.54
C ILE A 192 4.38 -9.86 2.48
N MET A 193 4.70 -10.24 1.23
CA MET A 193 3.75 -10.26 0.13
C MET A 193 2.59 -11.22 0.41
N LEU A 194 2.86 -12.39 0.99
CA LEU A 194 1.83 -13.34 1.42
C LEU A 194 0.90 -12.70 2.46
N LEU A 195 1.45 -12.05 3.49
CA LEU A 195 0.64 -11.38 4.51
C LEU A 195 -0.24 -10.27 3.90
N ASP A 196 0.30 -9.45 3.00
CA ASP A 196 -0.44 -8.39 2.30
C ASP A 196 -1.59 -8.96 1.44
N LEU A 197 -1.36 -10.07 0.72
CA LEU A 197 -2.39 -10.73 -0.09
C LEU A 197 -3.53 -11.28 0.77
N VAL A 198 -3.21 -11.95 1.87
CA VAL A 198 -4.24 -12.48 2.78
C VAL A 198 -5.01 -11.32 3.41
N ALA A 199 -4.34 -10.22 3.77
CA ALA A 199 -4.98 -9.01 4.28
C ALA A 199 -6.02 -8.44 3.30
N ARG A 200 -5.61 -8.23 2.05
CA ARG A 200 -6.50 -7.73 0.98
C ARG A 200 -7.73 -8.63 0.81
N TYR A 201 -7.54 -9.95 0.80
CA TYR A 201 -8.67 -10.88 0.70
C TYR A 201 -9.57 -10.85 1.94
N SER A 202 -9.01 -10.70 3.14
CA SER A 202 -9.82 -10.55 4.37
C SER A 202 -10.71 -9.31 4.30
N LEU A 203 -10.18 -8.18 3.84
CA LEU A 203 -10.96 -6.95 3.64
C LEU A 203 -12.10 -7.17 2.63
N MET A 204 -11.86 -7.91 1.55
CA MET A 204 -12.90 -8.25 0.57
C MET A 204 -13.96 -9.19 1.12
N TYR A 205 -13.60 -10.20 1.91
CA TYR A 205 -14.57 -11.07 2.61
C TYR A 205 -15.46 -10.26 3.56
N ILE A 206 -14.87 -9.34 4.33
CA ILE A 206 -15.63 -8.46 5.24
C ILE A 206 -16.58 -7.57 4.42
N MET A 207 -16.08 -6.88 3.41
CA MET A 207 -16.88 -5.89 2.67
C MET A 207 -17.93 -6.53 1.77
N LEU A 208 -17.57 -7.56 1.01
CA LEU A 208 -18.42 -8.14 -0.03
C LEU A 208 -19.28 -9.30 0.46
N GLN A 209 -18.83 -10.06 1.45
CA GLN A 209 -19.57 -11.22 1.98
C GLN A 209 -20.13 -10.99 3.39
N GLY A 210 -19.68 -9.95 4.09
CA GLY A 210 -20.18 -9.64 5.44
C GLY A 210 -19.62 -10.55 6.53
N ASN A 211 -18.49 -11.22 6.25
CA ASN A 211 -17.86 -12.14 7.20
C ASN A 211 -17.37 -11.41 8.47
N THR A 212 -17.34 -12.13 9.59
CA THR A 212 -16.67 -11.66 10.81
C THR A 212 -15.15 -11.61 10.60
N ILE A 213 -14.41 -10.90 11.46
CA ILE A 213 -12.94 -10.78 11.36
C ILE A 213 -12.28 -12.17 11.31
N ARG A 214 -12.68 -13.09 12.19
CA ARG A 214 -12.13 -14.44 12.27
C ARG A 214 -12.42 -15.24 11.00
N ASP A 215 -13.66 -15.22 10.55
CA ASP A 215 -14.07 -15.96 9.34
C ASP A 215 -13.42 -15.36 8.09
N ALA A 216 -13.24 -14.04 8.05
CA ALA A 216 -12.57 -13.36 6.95
C ALA A 216 -11.08 -13.70 6.87
N LEU A 217 -10.37 -13.79 8.01
CA LEU A 217 -8.98 -14.25 8.06
C LEU A 217 -8.86 -15.71 7.61
N TYR A 218 -9.71 -16.58 8.14
CA TYR A 218 -9.70 -18.01 7.81
C TYR A 218 -10.00 -18.24 6.32
N ASN A 219 -11.07 -17.63 5.80
CA ASN A 219 -11.45 -17.78 4.40
C ASN A 219 -10.44 -17.12 3.45
N ALA A 220 -9.84 -15.99 3.81
CA ALA A 220 -8.76 -15.38 3.04
C ALA A 220 -7.53 -16.28 2.95
N TRP A 221 -7.14 -16.91 4.06
CA TRP A 221 -6.03 -17.86 4.09
C TRP A 221 -6.32 -19.08 3.21
N LEU A 222 -7.53 -19.64 3.31
CA LEU A 222 -7.96 -20.77 2.51
C LEU A 222 -8.00 -20.43 1.01
N LEU A 223 -8.55 -19.27 0.66
CA LEU A 223 -8.61 -18.77 -0.73
C LEU A 223 -7.21 -18.55 -1.30
N PHE A 224 -6.30 -17.95 -0.53
CA PHE A 224 -4.92 -17.77 -0.93
C PHE A 224 -4.22 -19.12 -1.12
N ARG A 225 -4.28 -20.03 -0.14
CA ARG A 225 -3.60 -21.33 -0.23
C ARG A 225 -4.05 -22.14 -1.45
N THR A 226 -5.33 -22.11 -1.77
CA THR A 226 -5.90 -22.84 -2.92
C THR A 226 -5.57 -22.19 -4.26
N ASN A 227 -5.42 -20.87 -4.32
CA ASN A 227 -5.26 -20.12 -5.57
C ASN A 227 -4.02 -19.21 -5.60
N TRP A 228 -2.98 -19.54 -4.84
CA TRP A 228 -1.81 -18.67 -4.63
C TRP A 228 -1.14 -18.27 -5.94
N ILE A 229 -1.13 -19.18 -6.93
CA ILE A 229 -0.56 -18.94 -8.25
C ILE A 229 -1.26 -17.77 -8.94
N ILE A 230 -2.60 -17.72 -8.92
CA ILE A 230 -3.37 -16.64 -9.56
C ILE A 230 -3.08 -15.31 -8.85
N SER A 231 -2.99 -15.33 -7.53
CA SER A 231 -2.66 -14.14 -6.72
C SER A 231 -1.27 -13.61 -7.05
N VAL A 232 -0.26 -14.48 -7.14
CA VAL A 232 1.12 -14.12 -7.50
C VAL A 232 1.20 -13.61 -8.93
N GLU A 233 0.56 -14.28 -9.90
CA GLU A 233 0.48 -13.82 -11.30
C GLU A 233 -0.15 -12.40 -11.37
N THR A 234 -1.22 -12.16 -10.60
CA THR A 234 -1.88 -10.85 -10.53
C THR A 234 -0.95 -9.79 -9.94
N ALA A 235 -0.25 -10.12 -8.86
CA ALA A 235 0.71 -9.22 -8.22
C ALA A 235 1.87 -8.86 -9.15
N ILE A 236 2.42 -9.83 -9.90
CA ILE A 236 3.47 -9.59 -10.91
C ILE A 236 2.96 -8.67 -12.03
N LEU A 237 1.72 -8.89 -12.51
CA LEU A 237 1.12 -8.01 -13.52
C LEU A 237 0.93 -6.58 -13.01
N LEU A 238 0.48 -6.43 -11.76
CA LEU A 238 0.33 -5.12 -11.12
C LEU A 238 1.68 -4.45 -10.87
N LEU A 239 2.72 -5.21 -10.51
CA LEU A 239 4.08 -4.73 -10.37
C LEU A 239 4.64 -4.23 -11.71
N ALA A 240 4.44 -4.99 -12.79
CA ALA A 240 4.82 -4.56 -14.13
C ALA A 240 4.06 -3.29 -14.55
N ALA A 241 2.75 -3.22 -14.26
CA ALA A 241 1.96 -2.02 -14.48
C ALA A 241 2.47 -0.83 -13.66
N LEU A 242 2.91 -1.04 -12.43
CA LEU A 242 3.52 -0.03 -11.57
C LEU A 242 4.84 0.48 -12.17
N PHE A 243 5.72 -0.40 -12.64
CA PHE A 243 6.97 0.02 -13.29
C PHE A 243 6.72 0.90 -14.52
N VAL A 244 5.82 0.47 -15.41
CA VAL A 244 5.42 1.27 -16.57
C VAL A 244 4.85 2.61 -16.13
N SER A 245 4.03 2.59 -15.09
CA SER A 245 3.40 3.77 -14.52
C SER A 245 4.41 4.78 -13.95
N VAL A 246 5.41 4.30 -13.21
CA VAL A 246 6.50 5.12 -12.68
C VAL A 246 7.36 5.69 -13.81
N ILE A 247 7.73 4.89 -14.82
CA ILE A 247 8.50 5.37 -15.98
C ILE A 247 7.74 6.50 -16.71
N LEU A 248 6.44 6.32 -16.94
CA LEU A 248 5.60 7.35 -17.56
C LEU A 248 5.52 8.62 -16.70
N LEU A 249 5.31 8.48 -15.39
CA LEU A 249 5.28 9.61 -14.46
C LEU A 249 6.63 10.35 -14.44
N SER A 250 7.75 9.61 -14.40
CA SER A 250 9.09 10.19 -14.46
C SER A 250 9.32 10.93 -15.78
N ALA A 251 8.90 10.37 -16.92
CA ALA A 251 9.02 11.06 -18.22
C ALA A 251 8.21 12.36 -18.25
N VAL A 252 6.98 12.35 -17.72
CA VAL A 252 6.14 13.56 -17.59
C VAL A 252 6.80 14.57 -16.64
N ALA A 253 7.30 14.11 -15.50
CA ALA A 253 7.99 14.97 -14.53
C ALA A 253 9.25 15.62 -15.13
N TYR A 254 10.07 14.86 -15.86
CA TYR A 254 11.22 15.40 -16.60
C TYR A 254 10.79 16.40 -17.66
N GLY A 255 9.72 16.12 -18.41
CA GLY A 255 9.17 17.05 -19.40
C GLY A 255 8.70 18.37 -18.77
N VAL A 256 8.00 18.30 -17.63
CA VAL A 256 7.59 19.48 -16.85
C VAL A 256 8.84 20.22 -16.36
N VAL A 257 9.76 19.56 -15.65
CA VAL A 257 10.98 20.22 -15.16
C VAL A 257 11.78 20.87 -16.29
N PHE A 258 11.87 20.23 -17.47
CA PHE A 258 12.56 20.77 -18.63
C PHE A 258 11.87 22.00 -19.22
N LEU A 259 10.55 21.96 -19.45
CA LEU A 259 9.78 23.12 -19.93
C LEU A 259 9.95 24.31 -18.99
N PHE A 260 9.95 24.03 -17.68
CA PHE A 260 10.10 25.05 -16.67
C PHE A 260 11.57 25.55 -16.56
N ALA A 261 12.58 24.69 -16.73
CA ALA A 261 13.98 25.12 -16.79
C ALA A 261 14.25 26.05 -17.99
N MET A 262 13.69 25.73 -19.17
CA MET A 262 13.77 26.60 -20.34
C MET A 262 13.15 27.97 -20.07
N PHE A 263 11.97 28.01 -19.44
CA PHE A 263 11.31 29.26 -19.10
C PHE A 263 12.06 30.04 -18.01
N GLY A 264 12.66 29.35 -17.03
CA GLY A 264 13.52 29.95 -16.00
C GLY A 264 14.73 30.67 -16.60
N ALA A 265 15.30 30.14 -17.68
CA ALA A 265 16.38 30.81 -18.43
C ALA A 265 15.90 32.12 -19.10
N PHE A 266 14.64 32.20 -19.55
CA PHE A 266 14.04 33.46 -20.04
C PHE A 266 13.70 34.45 -18.92
N VAL A 267 13.47 33.95 -17.70
CA VAL A 267 13.06 34.73 -16.52
C VAL A 267 14.26 35.27 -15.71
N ALA A 268 15.50 35.04 -16.16
CA ALA A 268 16.74 35.53 -15.53
C ALA A 268 16.81 37.07 -15.30
N ILE A 269 15.79 37.81 -15.78
CA ILE A 269 15.61 39.25 -15.64
C ILE A 269 14.92 39.62 -14.29
N SER A 270 14.24 38.70 -13.59
CA SER A 270 13.58 38.98 -12.29
C SER A 270 13.56 37.78 -11.31
N PRO A 271 14.22 37.88 -10.14
CA PRO A 271 14.21 36.83 -9.11
C PRO A 271 12.83 36.46 -8.57
N ALA A 272 11.90 37.42 -8.49
CA ALA A 272 10.55 37.18 -7.99
C ALA A 272 9.72 36.28 -8.93
N ALA A 273 9.91 36.45 -10.24
CA ALA A 273 9.24 35.63 -11.24
C ALA A 273 9.74 34.17 -11.20
N LEU A 274 11.02 33.94 -10.91
CA LEU A 274 11.59 32.59 -10.72
C LEU A 274 10.93 31.85 -9.54
N GLN A 275 10.71 32.54 -8.41
CA GLN A 275 10.09 31.94 -7.22
C GLN A 275 8.62 31.55 -7.45
N ILE A 276 7.81 32.47 -7.99
CA ILE A 276 6.40 32.19 -8.31
C ILE A 276 6.30 31.00 -9.25
N PHE A 277 7.20 30.95 -10.22
CA PHE A 277 7.23 29.89 -11.22
C PHE A 277 7.67 28.54 -10.64
N ALA A 278 8.72 28.50 -9.80
CA ALA A 278 9.16 27.30 -9.10
C ALA A 278 8.03 26.71 -8.24
N VAL A 279 7.33 27.55 -7.45
CA VAL A 279 6.18 27.13 -6.64
C VAL A 279 5.07 26.58 -7.53
N THR A 280 4.74 27.27 -8.62
CA THR A 280 3.70 26.83 -9.57
C THR A 280 4.05 25.48 -10.21
N SER A 281 5.33 25.27 -10.56
CA SER A 281 5.84 24.00 -11.12
C SER A 281 5.61 22.84 -10.16
N ILE A 282 5.99 23.04 -8.90
CA ILE A 282 5.89 22.03 -7.84
C ILE A 282 4.42 21.70 -7.59
N VAL A 283 3.55 22.71 -7.51
CA VAL A 283 2.10 22.52 -7.34
C VAL A 283 1.52 21.70 -8.50
N ILE A 284 1.84 22.03 -9.75
CA ILE A 284 1.38 21.26 -10.93
C ILE A 284 1.87 19.82 -10.87
N LEU A 285 3.14 19.61 -10.54
CA LEU A 285 3.73 18.26 -10.42
C LEU A 285 3.05 17.44 -9.33
N ILE A 286 2.76 18.03 -8.17
CA ILE A 286 2.01 17.39 -7.08
C ILE A 286 0.60 17.01 -7.55
N LEU A 287 -0.09 17.90 -8.27
CA LEU A 287 -1.44 17.62 -8.78
C LEU A 287 -1.44 16.47 -9.79
N ILE A 288 -0.47 16.45 -10.73
CA ILE A 288 -0.33 15.35 -11.70
C ILE A 288 -0.04 14.04 -10.98
N ALA A 289 0.89 14.04 -10.02
CA ALA A 289 1.21 12.86 -9.23
C ALA A 289 -0.01 12.37 -8.42
N ALA A 290 -0.77 13.27 -7.80
CA ALA A 290 -1.97 12.93 -7.04
C ALA A 290 -3.04 12.27 -7.93
N VAL A 291 -3.31 12.83 -9.11
CA VAL A 291 -4.26 12.23 -10.09
C VAL A 291 -3.79 10.84 -10.49
N PHE A 292 -2.50 10.69 -10.78
CA PHE A 292 -1.92 9.43 -11.21
C PHE A 292 -2.00 8.34 -10.15
N VAL A 293 -1.58 8.66 -8.92
CA VAL A 293 -1.67 7.76 -7.75
C VAL A 293 -3.12 7.35 -7.48
N THR A 294 -4.05 8.31 -7.55
CA THR A 294 -5.48 8.07 -7.35
C THR A 294 -6.04 7.10 -8.39
N PHE A 295 -5.76 7.37 -9.66
CA PHE A 295 -6.20 6.53 -10.76
C PHE A 295 -5.63 5.11 -10.66
N PHE A 296 -4.33 5.00 -10.39
CA PHE A 296 -3.65 3.72 -10.27
C PHE A 296 -4.17 2.91 -9.07
N SER A 297 -4.38 3.55 -7.91
CA SER A 297 -4.95 2.92 -6.72
C SER A 297 -6.34 2.36 -6.98
N ALA A 298 -7.23 3.14 -7.62
CA ALA A 298 -8.56 2.69 -8.00
C ALA A 298 -8.51 1.48 -8.94
N MET A 299 -7.65 1.52 -9.96
CA MET A 299 -7.47 0.43 -10.91
C MET A 299 -6.92 -0.83 -10.24
N GLN A 300 -5.91 -0.70 -9.38
CA GLN A 300 -5.33 -1.81 -8.63
C GLN A 300 -6.38 -2.49 -7.76
N MET A 301 -7.18 -1.70 -7.03
CA MET A 301 -8.23 -2.26 -6.18
C MET A 301 -9.34 -2.94 -6.99
N SER A 302 -9.70 -2.37 -8.15
CA SER A 302 -10.68 -2.96 -9.07
C SER A 302 -10.20 -4.31 -9.62
N ILE A 303 -8.92 -4.42 -9.99
CA ILE A 303 -8.31 -5.69 -10.43
C ILE A 303 -8.41 -6.73 -9.30
N TRP A 304 -8.04 -6.36 -8.08
CA TRP A 304 -8.08 -7.28 -6.95
C TRP A 304 -9.50 -7.76 -6.61
N VAL A 305 -10.48 -6.85 -6.60
CA VAL A 305 -11.90 -7.20 -6.41
C VAL A 305 -12.38 -8.12 -7.53
N GLY A 306 -11.98 -7.85 -8.78
CA GLY A 306 -12.34 -8.69 -9.93
C GLY A 306 -11.72 -10.09 -9.85
N VAL A 307 -10.46 -10.20 -9.47
CA VAL A 307 -9.77 -11.49 -9.24
C VAL A 307 -10.44 -12.25 -8.11
N PHE A 308 -10.69 -11.60 -6.97
CA PHE A 308 -11.36 -12.21 -5.81
C PHE A 308 -12.71 -12.81 -6.20
N ARG A 309 -13.56 -12.04 -6.90
CA ARG A 309 -14.88 -12.53 -7.31
C ARG A 309 -14.81 -13.73 -8.24
N ARG A 310 -13.91 -13.72 -9.22
CA ARG A 310 -13.79 -14.81 -10.20
C ARG A 310 -13.20 -16.08 -9.60
N ILE A 311 -12.22 -15.95 -8.69
CA ILE A 311 -11.69 -17.10 -7.94
C ILE A 311 -12.79 -17.68 -7.04
N ASN A 312 -13.50 -16.84 -6.29
CA ASN A 312 -14.53 -17.28 -5.36
C ASN A 312 -15.78 -17.86 -6.07
N ALA A 313 -16.08 -17.41 -7.30
CA ALA A 313 -17.13 -17.97 -8.14
C ALA A 313 -16.72 -19.29 -8.84
N SER A 314 -15.50 -19.80 -8.60
CA SER A 314 -14.94 -20.99 -9.26
C SER A 314 -14.88 -20.90 -10.79
N GLU A 315 -14.87 -19.68 -11.34
CA GLU A 315 -15.15 -19.52 -12.77
C GLU A 315 -14.00 -19.98 -13.67
N HIS A 316 -12.72 -19.89 -13.29
CA HIS A 316 -11.59 -20.26 -14.17
C HIS A 316 -10.32 -20.77 -13.46
N PRO A 317 -9.72 -21.90 -13.92
CA PRO A 317 -8.39 -22.31 -13.47
C PRO A 317 -7.25 -21.42 -14.04
N SER A 318 -6.17 -21.25 -13.27
CA SER A 318 -4.97 -20.46 -13.62
C SER A 318 -4.36 -20.82 -15.01
N LYS A 319 -3.71 -19.84 -15.66
CA LYS A 319 -2.95 -20.07 -16.90
C LYS A 319 -1.77 -21.03 -16.69
N ILE A 320 -1.06 -20.94 -15.56
CA ILE A 320 0.00 -21.89 -15.19
C ILE A 320 -0.59 -23.29 -14.99
N HIS A 321 -1.80 -23.40 -14.44
CA HIS A 321 -2.48 -24.69 -14.33
C HIS A 321 -2.78 -25.31 -15.70
N ARG A 322 -3.10 -24.47 -16.72
CA ARG A 322 -3.31 -24.92 -18.10
C ARG A 322 -2.01 -25.38 -18.78
N LEU A 323 -0.88 -24.73 -18.50
CA LEU A 323 0.45 -25.14 -18.95
C LEU A 323 0.91 -26.43 -18.26
N LEU A 324 0.71 -26.52 -16.93
CA LEU A 324 1.00 -27.73 -16.14
C LEU A 324 0.11 -28.91 -16.51
N ARG A 325 -1.11 -28.69 -17.03
CA ARG A 325 -1.97 -29.77 -17.53
C ARG A 325 -1.38 -30.48 -18.75
N HIS A 326 -0.48 -29.83 -19.50
CA HIS A 326 0.28 -30.47 -20.58
C HIS A 326 1.51 -31.24 -20.05
N VAL A 327 1.84 -31.11 -18.76
CA VAL A 327 2.91 -31.84 -18.08
C VAL A 327 2.27 -32.83 -17.09
N SER A 328 1.81 -33.97 -17.62
CA SER A 328 0.97 -34.96 -16.93
C SER A 328 1.51 -35.49 -15.59
N TRP A 329 2.83 -35.40 -15.36
CA TRP A 329 3.47 -35.86 -14.12
C TRP A 329 3.29 -34.92 -12.91
N LEU A 330 3.10 -33.60 -13.11
CA LEU A 330 2.95 -32.63 -12.01
C LEU A 330 1.51 -32.53 -11.47
N HIS A 331 0.51 -32.91 -12.26
CA HIS A 331 -0.91 -32.75 -11.89
C HIS A 331 -1.32 -33.64 -10.71
N LYS A 332 -0.70 -34.82 -10.53
CA LYS A 332 -1.01 -35.77 -9.44
C LYS A 332 -0.54 -35.31 -8.06
N ARG A 333 0.27 -34.26 -7.94
CA ARG A 333 0.81 -33.78 -6.65
C ARG A 333 0.26 -32.42 -6.20
N ILE A 334 -0.52 -31.73 -7.02
CA ILE A 334 -0.98 -30.35 -6.77
C ILE A 334 -2.50 -30.27 -6.55
N ALA A 335 -3.26 -31.30 -6.95
CA ALA A 335 -4.65 -31.50 -6.52
C ALA A 335 -4.67 -32.16 -5.14
#